data_AF-A0ABD2GBA5-F1
#
_entry.id   AF-A0ABD2GBA5-F1
#
_cell.length_a   1.000
_cell.length_b   1.000
_cell.length_c   1.000
_cell.angle_alpha   90.00
_cell.angle_beta   90.00
_cell.angle_gamma   90.00
#
_symmetry.space_group_name_H-M   'P 1'
#
loop_
_entity.id
_entity.type
_entity.pdbx_description
1 polymer ?
#
loop_
_entity_poly.entity_id
_entity_poly.type
_entity_poly.pdbx_seq_one_letter_code
_entity_poly.pdbx_strand_id
1 'polypeptide(L)'
;MDTITEVPQALKPKLMLWTDVNYHDMEEIEKMQSIPDLESALCRVFGVDLPEPKRGVLLELYVQTVFFCRECNFKKEQTSALLSIIKATHEANIETPLNNIEQCFKYCKELLLCHSVRRPPFSINLFNSEEVTCILNYIYNCYVRHYKLYKYIFTPQLKLDLSLTYSGIPDQDEPTMENSSALDVENEPEGATLGSQSELKGLIEREVREQMTLVSGQMDQRMKDIADQHKSTPNSPQPNQKAKKH
;
A
#
# COMPACT_ATOMS: atom_id res chain seq x y z
N MET A 1 5.45 30.50 -1.89
CA MET A 1 5.82 29.27 -2.62
C MET A 1 4.61 28.39 -2.57
N ASP A 2 3.88 28.39 -3.67
CA ASP A 2 2.57 27.76 -3.76
C ASP A 2 2.75 26.26 -3.89
N THR A 3 2.41 25.53 -2.83
CA THR A 3 2.35 24.07 -2.85
C THR A 3 1.13 23.66 -3.66
N ILE A 4 1.27 23.69 -4.99
CA ILE A 4 0.39 23.00 -5.92
C ILE A 4 0.34 21.55 -5.45
N THR A 5 -0.79 21.16 -4.87
CA THR A 5 -1.01 19.77 -4.46
C THR A 5 -1.32 19.02 -5.74
N GLU A 6 -0.31 18.35 -6.31
CA GLU A 6 -0.52 17.55 -7.51
C GLU A 6 -1.60 16.49 -7.25
N VAL A 7 -2.49 16.32 -8.22
CA VAL A 7 -3.55 15.31 -8.14
C VAL A 7 -2.88 13.94 -8.22
N PRO A 8 -3.13 13.01 -7.27
CA PRO A 8 -2.47 11.72 -7.26
C PRO A 8 -2.58 11.02 -8.62
N GLN A 9 -1.44 10.61 -9.18
CA GLN A 9 -1.45 9.92 -10.47
C GLN A 9 -2.20 8.59 -10.33
N ALA A 10 -2.88 8.19 -11.40
CA ALA A 10 -3.53 6.89 -11.45
C ALA A 10 -2.45 5.79 -11.51
N LEU A 11 -2.04 5.30 -10.34
CA LEU A 11 -1.09 4.21 -10.15
C LEU A 11 -1.58 2.97 -10.89
N LYS A 12 -0.92 2.64 -12.02
CA LYS A 12 -1.23 1.45 -12.83
C LYS A 12 -0.24 0.36 -12.47
N PRO A 13 -0.68 -0.81 -11.96
CA PRO A 13 0.21 -1.91 -11.66
C PRO A 13 0.91 -2.38 -12.94
N LYS A 14 2.23 -2.54 -12.85
CA LYS A 14 3.11 -3.05 -13.92
C LYS A 14 3.95 -4.19 -13.35
N LEU A 15 4.42 -5.06 -14.23
CA LEU A 15 5.36 -6.12 -13.87
C LEU A 15 6.72 -5.50 -13.51
N MET A 16 7.15 -5.64 -12.25
CA MET A 16 8.38 -5.03 -11.71
C MET A 16 9.59 -5.99 -11.64
N LEU A 17 9.65 -7.00 -12.53
CA LEU A 17 10.76 -7.95 -12.53
C LEU A 17 12.01 -7.31 -13.16
N TRP A 18 13.16 -7.36 -12.47
CA TRP A 18 14.43 -6.73 -12.89
C TRP A 18 14.33 -5.22 -13.19
N THR A 19 13.33 -4.53 -12.62
CA THR A 19 13.05 -3.12 -12.95
C THR A 19 13.95 -2.16 -12.19
N ASP A 20 14.07 -2.32 -10.87
CA ASP A 20 14.94 -1.48 -10.03
C ASP A 20 16.25 -2.17 -9.61
N VAL A 21 16.25 -3.51 -9.50
CA VAL A 21 17.44 -4.29 -9.16
C VAL A 21 17.72 -5.28 -10.29
N ASN A 22 18.89 -5.16 -10.93
CA ASN A 22 19.29 -6.02 -12.05
C ASN A 22 19.82 -7.38 -11.55
N TYR A 23 20.01 -8.35 -12.46
CA TYR A 23 20.49 -9.70 -12.12
C TYR A 23 21.86 -9.68 -11.42
N HIS A 24 22.79 -8.86 -11.92
CA HIS A 24 24.13 -8.74 -11.32
C HIS A 24 24.07 -8.11 -9.92
N ASP A 25 23.23 -7.10 -9.72
CA ASP A 25 23.06 -6.43 -8.43
C ASP A 25 22.44 -7.38 -7.39
N MET A 26 21.42 -8.17 -7.76
CA MET A 26 20.88 -9.20 -6.86
C MET A 26 21.92 -10.26 -6.49
N GLU A 27 22.82 -10.62 -7.40
CA GLU A 27 23.86 -11.59 -7.08
C GLU A 27 24.95 -11.02 -6.15
N GLU A 28 25.20 -9.71 -6.16
CA GLU A 28 26.02 -9.05 -5.12
C GLU A 28 25.26 -9.00 -3.78
N ILE A 29 24.00 -8.56 -3.80
CA ILE A 29 23.12 -8.47 -2.62
C ILE A 29 22.97 -9.83 -1.92
N GLU A 30 22.85 -10.93 -2.66
CA GLU A 30 22.74 -12.29 -2.09
C GLU A 30 24.02 -12.72 -1.33
N LYS A 31 25.21 -12.31 -1.82
CA LYS A 31 26.50 -12.65 -1.21
C LYS A 31 26.79 -11.86 0.09
N MET A 32 26.15 -10.71 0.29
CA MET A 32 26.40 -9.82 1.44
C MET A 32 25.67 -10.29 2.71
N GLN A 33 26.41 -10.68 3.74
CA GLN A 33 25.85 -11.06 5.05
C GLN A 33 25.91 -9.93 6.10
N SER A 34 26.69 -8.89 5.83
CA SER A 34 26.89 -7.73 6.71
C SER A 34 25.85 -6.65 6.37
N ILE A 35 25.20 -6.10 7.40
CA ILE A 35 24.23 -5.01 7.28
C ILE A 35 24.81 -3.77 6.56
N PRO A 36 25.95 -3.18 6.98
CA PRO A 36 26.48 -1.97 6.33
C PRO A 36 26.93 -2.19 4.87
N ASP A 37 27.37 -3.41 4.52
CA ASP A 37 27.73 -3.74 3.13
C ASP A 37 26.46 -3.83 2.26
N LEU A 38 25.39 -4.42 2.81
CA LEU A 38 24.08 -4.53 2.19
C LEU A 38 23.40 -3.16 2.04
N GLU A 39 23.44 -2.31 3.08
CA GLU A 39 22.97 -0.91 3.01
C GLU A 39 23.70 -0.13 1.90
N SER A 40 25.03 -0.27 1.82
CA SER A 40 25.85 0.40 0.81
C SER A 40 25.51 -0.06 -0.61
N ALA A 41 25.28 -1.37 -0.80
CA ALA A 41 24.85 -1.91 -2.08
C ALA A 41 23.44 -1.46 -2.47
N LEU A 42 22.47 -1.55 -1.55
CA LEU A 42 21.09 -1.09 -1.78
C LEU A 42 21.04 0.42 -2.07
N CYS A 43 21.85 1.23 -1.38
CA CYS A 43 21.99 2.66 -1.65
C CYS A 43 22.47 2.94 -3.09
N ARG A 44 23.47 2.19 -3.56
CA ARG A 44 24.01 2.28 -4.92
C ARG A 44 22.99 1.82 -5.97
N VAL A 45 22.31 0.71 -5.73
CA VAL A 45 21.33 0.10 -6.65
C VAL A 45 20.09 0.98 -6.82
N PHE A 46 19.51 1.45 -5.71
CA PHE A 46 18.31 2.28 -5.73
C PHE A 46 18.59 3.78 -5.96
N GLY A 47 19.85 4.19 -6.04
CA GLY A 47 20.25 5.58 -6.27
C GLY A 47 19.77 6.54 -5.17
N VAL A 48 19.87 6.14 -3.90
CA VAL A 48 19.23 6.84 -2.77
C VAL A 48 20.01 8.10 -2.35
N ASP A 49 19.89 9.17 -3.13
CA ASP A 49 20.40 10.49 -2.77
C ASP A 49 19.41 11.25 -1.86
N LEU A 50 19.40 10.88 -0.57
CA LEU A 50 18.57 11.51 0.45
C LEU A 50 19.42 11.98 1.65
N PRO A 51 19.04 13.09 2.30
CA PRO A 51 19.62 13.51 3.57
C PRO A 51 19.17 12.60 4.72
N GLU A 52 19.97 12.51 5.78
CA GLU A 52 19.52 11.89 7.03
C GLU A 52 18.43 12.75 7.72
N PRO A 53 17.47 12.14 8.42
CA PRO A 53 17.33 10.70 8.70
C PRO A 53 16.56 9.91 7.62
N LYS A 54 16.18 10.54 6.49
CA LYS A 54 15.33 9.89 5.47
C LYS A 54 16.04 8.72 4.82
N ARG A 55 17.33 8.86 4.53
CA ARG A 55 18.14 7.80 3.91
C ARG A 55 18.21 6.55 4.79
N GLY A 56 18.62 6.66 6.06
CA GLY A 56 18.70 5.52 6.97
C GLY A 56 17.37 4.77 7.09
N VAL A 57 16.25 5.48 7.24
CA VAL A 57 14.92 4.86 7.34
C VAL A 57 14.47 4.16 6.04
N LEU A 58 14.89 4.64 4.88
CA LEU A 58 14.59 3.99 3.60
C LEU A 58 15.48 2.77 3.34
N LEU A 59 16.77 2.85 3.69
CA LEU A 59 17.70 1.72 3.58
C LEU A 59 17.32 0.59 4.54
N GLU A 60 16.97 0.90 5.79
CA GLU A 60 16.46 -0.07 6.78
C GLU A 60 15.25 -0.86 6.23
N LEU A 61 14.31 -0.19 5.56
CA LEU A 61 13.16 -0.84 4.93
C LEU A 61 13.58 -1.84 3.83
N TYR A 62 14.55 -1.47 2.99
CA TYR A 62 15.07 -2.35 1.94
C TYR A 62 15.90 -3.52 2.51
N VAL A 63 16.77 -3.25 3.48
CA VAL A 63 17.56 -4.26 4.21
C VAL A 63 16.64 -5.30 4.85
N GLN A 64 15.61 -4.84 5.56
CA GLN A 64 14.64 -5.72 6.20
C GLN A 64 13.80 -6.52 5.19
N THR A 65 13.57 -5.97 3.99
CA THR A 65 12.92 -6.71 2.89
C THR A 65 13.84 -7.83 2.38
N VAL A 66 15.14 -7.59 2.23
CA VAL A 66 16.13 -8.62 1.86
C VAL A 66 16.21 -9.72 2.92
N PHE A 67 16.26 -9.37 4.21
CA PHE A 67 16.27 -10.38 5.28
C PHE A 67 15.01 -11.25 5.26
N PHE A 68 13.83 -10.64 5.14
CA PHE A 68 12.57 -11.39 5.01
C PHE A 68 12.57 -12.35 3.80
N CYS A 69 13.11 -11.93 2.66
CA CYS A 69 13.25 -12.80 1.48
C CYS A 69 14.17 -14.01 1.76
N ARG A 70 15.26 -13.81 2.51
CA ARG A 70 16.18 -14.89 2.91
C ARG A 70 15.54 -15.87 3.88
N GLU A 71 14.83 -15.38 4.90
CA GLU A 71 14.08 -16.22 5.85
C GLU A 71 13.03 -17.07 5.12
N CYS A 72 12.36 -16.50 4.11
CA CYS A 72 11.38 -17.20 3.28
C CYS A 72 12.00 -18.04 2.14
N ASN A 73 13.33 -18.10 2.02
CA ASN A 73 14.06 -18.81 0.96
C ASN A 73 13.63 -18.43 -0.48
N PHE A 74 13.30 -17.15 -0.69
CA PHE A 74 12.91 -16.63 -2.01
C PHE A 74 14.08 -16.60 -2.99
N LYS A 75 13.76 -16.80 -4.27
CA LYS A 75 14.70 -16.72 -5.40
C LYS A 75 15.14 -15.28 -5.67
N LYS A 76 16.20 -15.11 -6.48
CA LYS A 76 16.70 -13.80 -6.94
C LYS A 76 15.60 -12.98 -7.63
N GLU A 77 14.82 -13.61 -8.50
CA GLU A 77 13.69 -13.01 -9.22
C GLU A 77 12.61 -12.51 -8.27
N GLN A 78 12.23 -13.35 -7.30
CA GLN A 78 11.22 -13.04 -6.27
C GLN A 78 11.69 -11.87 -5.38
N THR A 79 12.97 -11.85 -5.00
CA THR A 79 13.57 -10.80 -4.16
C THR A 79 13.66 -9.46 -4.90
N SER A 80 14.12 -9.45 -6.16
CA SER A 80 14.14 -8.26 -7.04
C SER A 80 12.73 -7.69 -7.22
N ALA A 81 11.74 -8.55 -7.52
CA ALA A 81 10.36 -8.13 -7.66
C ALA A 81 9.77 -7.57 -6.35
N LEU A 82 9.99 -8.22 -5.20
CA LEU A 82 9.45 -7.75 -3.92
C LEU A 82 10.05 -6.41 -3.51
N LEU A 83 11.37 -6.23 -3.64
CA LEU A 83 12.01 -4.94 -3.38
C LEU A 83 11.41 -3.81 -4.25
N SER A 84 11.20 -4.08 -5.53
CA SER A 84 10.59 -3.14 -6.47
C SER A 84 9.13 -2.82 -6.10
N ILE A 85 8.35 -3.81 -5.63
CA ILE A 85 6.98 -3.62 -5.10
C ILE A 85 6.99 -2.75 -3.83
N ILE A 86 7.93 -2.99 -2.90
CA ILE A 86 8.07 -2.18 -1.67
C ILE A 86 8.43 -0.73 -2.03
N LYS A 87 9.39 -0.51 -2.94
CA LYS A 87 9.75 0.82 -3.45
C LYS A 87 8.53 1.54 -4.05
N ALA A 88 7.85 0.92 -5.01
CA ALA A 88 6.68 1.51 -5.67
C ALA A 88 5.53 1.80 -4.68
N THR A 89 5.35 0.94 -3.67
CA THR A 89 4.37 1.17 -2.59
C THR A 89 4.79 2.34 -1.69
N HIS A 90 6.09 2.51 -1.42
CA HIS A 90 6.61 3.63 -0.66
C HIS A 90 6.47 4.95 -1.42
N GLU A 91 6.84 4.98 -2.70
CA GLU A 91 6.70 6.15 -3.58
C GLU A 91 5.23 6.63 -3.64
N ALA A 92 4.29 5.70 -3.85
CA ALA A 92 2.85 5.97 -3.79
C ALA A 92 2.37 6.54 -2.44
N ASN A 93 2.96 6.09 -1.32
CA ASN A 93 2.61 6.63 0.00
C ASN A 93 3.12 8.08 0.16
N ILE A 94 4.32 8.40 -0.34
CA ILE A 94 4.91 9.74 -0.14
C ILE A 94 4.48 10.78 -1.16
N GLU A 95 3.85 10.37 -2.28
CA GLU A 95 3.31 11.23 -3.34
C GLU A 95 2.38 12.34 -2.80
N THR A 96 1.62 12.07 -1.74
CA THR A 96 0.74 13.06 -1.09
C THR A 96 0.92 13.09 0.42
N PRO A 97 0.93 14.28 1.07
CA PRO A 97 0.87 14.41 2.53
C PRO A 97 -0.47 13.95 3.13
N LEU A 98 -1.51 13.78 2.31
CA LEU A 98 -2.83 13.32 2.75
C LEU A 98 -2.84 11.81 3.07
N ASN A 99 -3.83 11.37 3.84
CA ASN A 99 -3.98 9.95 4.20
C ASN A 99 -4.48 9.13 3.00
N ASN A 100 -3.59 8.35 2.38
CA ASN A 100 -3.87 7.49 1.22
C ASN A 100 -3.60 5.99 1.49
N ILE A 101 -3.55 5.57 2.75
CA ILE A 101 -3.19 4.21 3.19
C ILE A 101 -3.98 3.10 2.45
N GLU A 102 -5.29 3.27 2.26
CA GLU A 102 -6.14 2.30 1.57
C GLU A 102 -5.78 2.18 0.08
N GLN A 103 -5.45 3.30 -0.57
CA GLN A 103 -5.04 3.35 -1.97
C GLN A 103 -3.67 2.70 -2.16
N CYS A 104 -2.70 3.03 -1.30
CA CYS A 104 -1.36 2.41 -1.32
C CYS A 104 -1.42 0.91 -1.06
N PHE A 105 -2.24 0.48 -0.09
CA PHE A 105 -2.41 -0.95 0.18
C PHE A 105 -3.14 -1.66 -0.97
N LYS A 106 -4.16 -1.04 -1.57
CA LYS A 106 -4.82 -1.57 -2.78
C LYS A 106 -3.82 -1.71 -3.94
N TYR A 107 -3.02 -0.70 -4.21
CA TYR A 107 -1.98 -0.72 -5.25
C TYR A 107 -0.94 -1.82 -4.99
N CYS A 108 -0.49 -1.97 -3.74
CA CYS A 108 0.42 -3.04 -3.33
C CYS A 108 -0.19 -4.45 -3.56
N LYS A 109 -1.47 -4.64 -3.24
CA LYS A 109 -2.21 -5.88 -3.52
C LYS A 109 -2.29 -6.17 -5.02
N GLU A 110 -2.58 -5.16 -5.84
CA GLU A 110 -2.68 -5.29 -7.30
C GLU A 110 -1.33 -5.60 -7.95
N LEU A 111 -0.25 -4.94 -7.50
CA LEU A 111 1.12 -5.27 -7.90
C LEU A 111 1.45 -6.73 -7.55
N LEU A 112 1.21 -7.16 -6.32
CA LEU A 112 1.51 -8.53 -5.91
C LEU A 112 0.72 -9.55 -6.75
N LEU A 113 -0.55 -9.29 -7.06
CA LEU A 113 -1.37 -10.13 -7.94
C LEU A 113 -0.78 -10.25 -9.36
N CYS A 114 -0.20 -9.17 -9.91
CA CYS A 114 0.55 -9.19 -11.17
C CYS A 114 1.81 -10.08 -11.13
N HIS A 115 2.31 -10.43 -9.94
CA HIS A 115 3.43 -11.36 -9.74
C HIS A 115 2.99 -12.75 -9.22
N SER A 116 1.69 -13.02 -9.10
CA SER A 116 1.15 -14.33 -8.64
C SER A 116 0.30 -15.05 -9.68
N VAL A 117 -0.26 -14.33 -10.65
CA VAL A 117 -1.18 -14.91 -11.66
C VAL A 117 -0.49 -14.97 -13.02
N ARG A 118 -0.62 -16.09 -13.74
CA ARG A 118 -0.07 -16.24 -15.10
C ARG A 118 -1.00 -15.64 -16.18
N ARG A 119 -0.75 -14.40 -16.60
CA ARG A 119 -1.32 -13.80 -17.83
C ARG A 119 -0.28 -12.93 -18.56
N PRO A 120 0.62 -13.54 -19.36
CA PRO A 120 1.46 -12.80 -20.30
C PRO A 120 0.60 -11.92 -21.23
N PRO A 121 0.99 -10.68 -21.55
CA PRO A 121 2.23 -10.00 -21.16
C PRO A 121 2.19 -9.26 -19.80
N PHE A 122 1.06 -9.26 -19.10
CA PHE A 122 0.81 -8.37 -17.96
C PHE A 122 1.19 -8.93 -16.58
N SER A 123 1.23 -10.26 -16.44
CA SER A 123 1.49 -10.90 -15.15
C SER A 123 2.22 -12.24 -15.27
N ILE A 124 3.11 -12.51 -14.32
CA ILE A 124 3.97 -13.70 -14.24
C ILE A 124 3.60 -14.48 -12.96
N ASN A 125 3.58 -15.81 -13.02
CA ASN A 125 3.47 -16.65 -11.84
C ASN A 125 4.85 -16.76 -11.16
N LEU A 126 5.20 -15.78 -10.33
CA LEU A 126 6.47 -15.68 -9.62
C LEU A 126 6.33 -16.06 -8.14
N PHE A 127 5.18 -15.80 -7.53
CA PHE A 127 4.85 -16.16 -6.16
C PHE A 127 3.66 -17.13 -6.08
N ASN A 128 3.80 -18.19 -5.30
CA ASN A 128 2.75 -19.13 -4.92
C ASN A 128 1.80 -18.51 -3.87
N SER A 129 0.59 -19.06 -3.73
CA SER A 129 -0.45 -18.55 -2.80
C SER A 129 0.00 -18.44 -1.34
N GLU A 130 0.87 -19.35 -0.88
CA GLU A 130 1.44 -19.33 0.47
C GLU A 130 2.45 -18.19 0.63
N GLU A 131 3.36 -18.03 -0.33
CA GLU A 131 4.35 -16.95 -0.38
C GLU A 131 3.67 -15.58 -0.41
N VAL A 132 2.62 -15.42 -1.23
CA VAL A 132 1.78 -14.22 -1.31
C VAL A 132 1.16 -13.87 0.04
N THR A 133 0.64 -14.87 0.75
CA THR A 133 0.04 -14.68 2.08
C THR A 133 1.10 -14.26 3.11
N CYS A 134 2.30 -14.83 3.03
CA CYS A 134 3.44 -14.44 3.86
C CYS A 134 3.88 -13.00 3.59
N ILE A 135 4.06 -12.64 2.31
CA ILE A 135 4.42 -11.29 1.84
C ILE A 135 3.39 -10.26 2.32
N LEU A 136 2.09 -10.51 2.17
CA LEU A 136 1.05 -9.60 2.62
C LEU A 136 1.10 -9.37 4.14
N ASN A 137 1.35 -10.42 4.93
CA ASN A 137 1.50 -10.32 6.37
C ASN A 137 2.76 -9.52 6.75
N TYR A 138 3.87 -9.75 6.05
CA TYR A 138 5.11 -8.97 6.21
C TYR A 138 4.91 -7.49 5.91
N ILE A 139 4.34 -7.15 4.74
CA ILE A 139 4.05 -5.77 4.32
C ILE A 139 3.12 -5.08 5.32
N TYR A 140 2.09 -5.79 5.79
CA TYR A 140 1.17 -5.23 6.78
C TYR A 140 1.89 -4.84 8.09
N ASN A 141 2.71 -5.75 8.63
CA ASN A 141 3.39 -5.53 9.90
C ASN A 141 4.57 -4.55 9.81
N CYS A 142 5.39 -4.64 8.76
CA CYS A 142 6.59 -3.82 8.60
C CYS A 142 6.25 -2.41 8.06
N TYR A 143 5.33 -2.31 7.10
CA TYR A 143 5.03 -1.05 6.42
C TYR A 143 3.70 -0.41 6.87
N VAL A 144 2.58 -1.11 6.71
CA VAL A 144 1.22 -0.53 6.89
C VAL A 144 0.98 -0.10 8.34
N ARG A 145 1.37 -0.93 9.32
CA ARG A 145 1.30 -0.59 10.75
C ARG A 145 2.07 0.69 11.10
N HIS A 146 3.13 1.00 10.36
CA HIS A 146 4.01 2.13 10.58
C HIS A 146 3.79 3.28 9.58
N TYR A 147 2.69 3.27 8.81
CA TYR A 147 2.47 4.24 7.72
C TYR A 147 2.61 5.71 8.13
N LYS A 148 2.18 6.07 9.36
CA LYS A 148 2.28 7.43 9.91
C LYS A 148 3.73 7.90 10.06
N LEU A 149 4.65 6.99 10.40
CA LEU A 149 6.08 7.28 10.53
C LEU A 149 6.67 7.63 9.17
N TYR A 150 6.44 6.80 8.16
CA TYR A 150 6.88 7.05 6.78
C TYR A 150 6.25 8.35 6.24
N LYS A 151 4.94 8.56 6.43
CA LYS A 151 4.27 9.81 6.02
C LYS A 151 4.92 11.04 6.67
N TYR A 152 5.15 11.01 7.99
CA TYR A 152 5.76 12.12 8.74
C TYR A 152 7.22 12.43 8.32
N ILE A 153 8.04 11.41 8.05
CA ILE A 153 9.45 11.59 7.69
C ILE A 153 9.61 12.07 6.24
N PHE A 154 8.81 11.52 5.32
CA PHE A 154 9.05 11.71 3.89
C PHE A 154 8.22 12.85 3.28
N THR A 155 7.00 13.14 3.77
CA THR A 155 6.14 14.20 3.21
C THR A 155 6.35 15.58 3.84
N PRO A 156 6.03 16.69 3.13
CA PRO A 156 6.06 18.04 3.70
C PRO A 156 5.00 18.24 4.79
N GLN A 157 5.37 18.93 5.88
CA GLN A 157 4.42 19.26 6.94
C GLN A 157 3.48 20.39 6.50
N LEU A 158 2.22 20.06 6.24
CA LEU A 158 1.16 21.04 5.99
C LEU A 158 0.83 21.79 7.30
N LYS A 159 0.99 23.11 7.28
CA LYS A 159 0.52 24.01 8.35
C LYS A 159 -0.73 24.74 7.86
N LEU A 160 -1.85 24.52 8.54
CA LEU A 160 -3.07 25.31 8.33
C LEU A 160 -2.98 26.59 9.17
N ASP A 161 -2.95 27.74 8.50
CA ASP A 161 -3.08 29.04 9.14
C ASP A 161 -4.56 29.48 9.06
N LEU A 162 -5.26 29.40 10.18
CA LEU A 162 -6.72 29.61 10.25
C LEU A 162 -7.04 31.03 10.71
N SER A 163 -7.30 31.92 9.74
CA SER A 163 -7.86 33.25 10.00
C SER A 163 -9.37 33.17 10.19
N LEU A 164 -9.83 33.07 11.43
CA LEU A 164 -11.26 33.04 11.76
C LEU A 164 -11.83 34.47 11.86
N THR A 165 -12.78 34.80 10.99
CA THR A 165 -13.57 36.04 11.09
C THR A 165 -14.95 35.70 11.67
N TYR A 166 -15.24 36.17 12.88
CA TYR A 166 -16.52 35.94 13.54
C TYR A 166 -17.59 36.87 12.97
N SER A 167 -18.61 36.30 12.32
CA SER A 167 -19.67 37.06 11.60
C SER A 167 -20.80 37.58 12.50
N GLY A 168 -20.73 37.33 13.82
CA GLY A 168 -21.88 37.49 14.71
C GLY A 168 -22.87 36.33 14.63
N ILE A 169 -23.75 36.23 15.61
CA ILE A 169 -24.95 35.40 15.54
C ILE A 169 -26.04 36.32 14.94
N PRO A 170 -26.68 35.98 13.82
CA PRO A 170 -27.86 36.72 13.38
C PRO A 170 -28.98 36.51 14.42
N ASP A 171 -29.58 37.61 14.87
CA ASP A 171 -30.68 37.57 15.83
C ASP A 171 -31.82 36.69 15.32
N GLN A 172 -32.36 35.84 16.19
CA GLN A 172 -33.47 34.94 15.85
C GLN A 172 -34.79 35.72 15.89
N ASP A 173 -35.25 36.17 14.72
CA ASP A 173 -36.68 36.36 14.48
C ASP A 173 -37.28 35.08 13.85
N GLU A 174 -38.45 34.70 14.34
CA GLU A 174 -39.07 33.37 14.14
C GLU A 174 -39.72 33.16 12.75
N PRO A 175 -40.08 31.90 12.39
CA PRO A 175 -40.10 31.47 10.99
C PRO A 175 -41.38 31.82 10.22
N THR A 176 -41.23 32.03 8.90
CA THR A 176 -42.35 31.95 7.97
C THR A 176 -42.32 30.60 7.25
N MET A 177 -43.32 29.75 7.50
CA MET A 177 -43.53 28.52 6.74
C MET A 177 -44.02 28.86 5.33
N GLU A 178 -43.54 28.16 4.30
CA GLU A 178 -44.37 27.87 3.13
C GLU A 178 -43.97 26.53 2.49
N ASN A 179 -44.93 25.94 1.77
CA ASN A 179 -45.11 24.48 1.70
C ASN A 179 -45.24 23.99 0.24
N SER A 180 -44.51 22.93 -0.16
CA SER A 180 -44.67 22.15 -1.42
C SER A 180 -43.66 20.99 -1.38
N SER A 181 -43.97 19.69 -1.27
CA SER A 181 -44.86 18.79 -2.03
C SER A 181 -43.99 17.66 -2.61
N ALA A 182 -44.40 16.40 -2.45
CA ALA A 182 -43.59 15.21 -2.73
C ALA A 182 -43.89 14.56 -4.10
N LEU A 183 -43.34 13.34 -4.31
CA LEU A 183 -43.51 12.33 -5.38
C LEU A 183 -42.38 12.26 -6.44
N ASP A 184 -42.04 11.12 -7.06
CA ASP A 184 -41.61 9.75 -6.65
C ASP A 184 -41.47 8.88 -7.95
N VAL A 185 -40.97 7.63 -7.88
CA VAL A 185 -41.15 6.51 -8.85
C VAL A 185 -40.23 6.37 -10.12
N GLU A 186 -39.26 5.43 -10.01
CA GLU A 186 -38.94 4.24 -10.86
C GLU A 186 -38.31 4.20 -12.31
N ASN A 187 -37.34 3.28 -12.42
CA ASN A 187 -37.13 2.14 -13.37
C ASN A 187 -36.39 2.21 -14.77
N GLU A 188 -35.69 1.08 -15.00
CA GLU A 188 -34.91 0.52 -16.15
C GLU A 188 -35.82 0.08 -17.37
N PRO A 189 -35.40 -0.65 -18.46
CA PRO A 189 -34.13 -1.35 -18.78
C PRO A 189 -33.63 -1.39 -20.27
N GLU A 190 -32.54 -2.15 -20.49
CA GLU A 190 -32.24 -3.11 -21.60
C GLU A 190 -31.75 -2.69 -23.02
N GLY A 191 -30.85 -3.53 -23.58
CA GLY A 191 -30.42 -3.56 -24.98
C GLY A 191 -29.22 -4.51 -25.25
N ALA A 192 -29.42 -5.62 -25.99
CA ALA A 192 -28.50 -6.78 -26.02
C ALA A 192 -27.88 -7.15 -27.40
N THR A 193 -27.18 -8.30 -27.42
CA THR A 193 -26.60 -9.11 -28.53
C THR A 193 -25.16 -8.78 -28.99
N LEU A 194 -24.32 -9.71 -29.51
CA LEU A 194 -24.15 -11.19 -29.37
C LEU A 194 -22.79 -11.61 -30.00
N GLY A 195 -22.17 -12.74 -29.61
CA GLY A 195 -20.98 -13.28 -30.33
C GLY A 195 -20.34 -14.57 -29.79
N SER A 196 -20.31 -15.63 -30.59
CA SER A 196 -20.09 -17.03 -30.19
C SER A 196 -18.66 -17.47 -29.80
N GLN A 197 -17.77 -16.56 -29.41
CA GLN A 197 -16.58 -16.90 -28.59
C GLN A 197 -16.83 -16.67 -27.07
N SER A 198 -18.01 -16.16 -26.72
CA SER A 198 -18.33 -15.68 -25.38
C SER A 198 -18.51 -16.76 -24.31
N GLU A 199 -18.68 -18.04 -24.66
CA GLU A 199 -18.92 -19.09 -23.65
C GLU A 199 -17.65 -19.47 -22.92
N LEU A 200 -16.57 -19.78 -23.63
CA LEU A 200 -15.28 -20.10 -23.01
C LEU A 200 -14.67 -18.86 -22.31
N LYS A 201 -14.77 -17.69 -22.95
CA LYS A 201 -14.36 -16.41 -22.35
C LYS A 201 -15.21 -16.07 -21.13
N GLY A 202 -16.53 -16.32 -21.19
CA GLY A 202 -17.46 -16.10 -20.08
C GLY A 202 -17.26 -17.06 -18.91
N LEU A 203 -16.90 -18.32 -19.18
CA LEU A 203 -16.49 -19.29 -18.16
C LEU A 203 -15.18 -18.86 -17.49
N ILE A 204 -14.16 -18.48 -18.27
CA ILE A 204 -12.88 -17.98 -17.71
C ILE A 204 -13.09 -16.68 -16.93
N GLU A 205 -13.86 -15.74 -17.45
CA GLU A 205 -14.17 -14.51 -16.70
C GLU A 205 -15.06 -14.75 -15.48
N ARG A 206 -15.94 -15.76 -15.50
CA ARG A 206 -16.75 -16.14 -14.33
C ARG A 206 -15.86 -16.76 -13.26
N GLU A 207 -15.03 -17.74 -13.59
CA GLU A 207 -14.03 -18.34 -12.68
C GLU A 207 -13.08 -17.27 -12.12
N VAL A 208 -12.57 -16.37 -12.97
CA VAL A 208 -11.71 -15.26 -12.53
C VAL A 208 -12.47 -14.26 -11.66
N ARG A 209 -13.76 -13.98 -11.92
CA ARG A 209 -14.61 -13.16 -11.03
C ARG A 209 -14.86 -13.87 -9.71
N GLU A 210 -15.18 -15.16 -9.71
CA GLU A 210 -15.42 -15.97 -8.52
C GLU A 210 -14.16 -16.03 -7.64
N GLN A 211 -12.99 -16.33 -8.21
CA GLN A 211 -11.73 -16.28 -7.47
C GLN A 211 -11.36 -14.86 -7.01
N MET A 212 -11.64 -13.81 -7.81
CA MET A 212 -11.46 -12.42 -7.38
C MET A 212 -12.37 -12.07 -6.19
N THR A 213 -13.63 -12.50 -6.20
CA THR A 213 -14.56 -12.29 -5.07
C THR A 213 -14.19 -13.11 -3.84
N LEU A 214 -13.68 -14.34 -4.03
CA LEU A 214 -13.21 -15.20 -2.95
C LEU A 214 -11.96 -14.62 -2.28
N VAL A 215 -10.96 -14.23 -3.08
CA VAL A 215 -9.73 -13.61 -2.58
C VAL A 215 -10.03 -12.24 -1.97
N SER A 216 -10.82 -11.38 -2.63
CA SER A 216 -11.21 -10.09 -2.02
C SER A 216 -11.94 -10.31 -0.70
N GLY A 217 -12.94 -11.21 -0.65
CA GLY A 217 -13.66 -11.52 0.58
C GLY A 217 -12.76 -12.05 1.71
N GLN A 218 -11.78 -12.90 1.39
CA GLN A 218 -10.75 -13.35 2.35
C GLN A 218 -9.87 -12.19 2.83
N MET A 219 -9.49 -11.27 1.95
CA MET A 219 -8.68 -10.10 2.29
C MET A 219 -9.45 -9.05 3.09
N ASP A 220 -10.74 -8.86 2.78
CA ASP A 220 -11.62 -7.91 3.45
C ASP A 220 -12.03 -8.45 4.84
N GLN A 221 -12.23 -9.77 4.98
CA GLN A 221 -12.38 -10.43 6.28
C GLN A 221 -11.10 -10.28 7.12
N ARG A 222 -9.92 -10.56 6.55
CA ARG A 222 -8.63 -10.32 7.21
C ARG A 222 -8.47 -8.86 7.62
N MET A 223 -8.85 -7.90 6.77
CA MET A 223 -8.80 -6.47 7.07
C MET A 223 -9.71 -6.10 8.25
N LYS A 224 -10.89 -6.72 8.35
CA LYS A 224 -11.81 -6.56 9.49
C LYS A 224 -11.22 -7.14 10.78
N ASP A 225 -10.74 -8.39 10.74
CA ASP A 225 -10.12 -9.06 11.89
C ASP A 225 -8.93 -8.24 12.45
N ILE A 226 -8.12 -7.69 11.54
CA ILE A 226 -6.96 -6.84 11.84
C ILE A 226 -7.39 -5.47 12.40
N ALA A 227 -8.41 -4.83 11.83
CA ALA A 227 -8.94 -3.56 12.32
C ALA A 227 -9.54 -3.71 13.72
N ASP A 228 -10.18 -4.85 14.01
CA ASP A 228 -10.76 -5.14 15.32
C ASP A 228 -9.68 -5.49 16.36
N GLN A 229 -8.61 -6.22 16.00
CA GLN A 229 -7.41 -6.35 16.87
C GLN A 229 -6.79 -5.00 17.24
N HIS A 230 -6.78 -4.04 16.30
CA HIS A 230 -6.26 -2.69 16.55
C HIS A 230 -7.18 -1.85 17.46
N LYS A 231 -8.48 -2.14 17.53
CA LYS A 231 -9.42 -1.52 18.49
C LYS A 231 -9.34 -2.18 19.88
N SER A 232 -9.10 -3.48 19.95
CA SER A 232 -9.07 -4.26 21.20
C SER A 232 -7.78 -4.14 22.02
N THR A 233 -6.78 -3.37 21.56
CA THR A 233 -5.50 -3.20 22.29
C THR A 233 -5.38 -1.80 22.90
N PRO A 234 -5.95 -1.52 24.07
CA PRO A 234 -5.68 -0.28 24.80
C PRO A 234 -4.24 -0.29 25.37
N ASN A 235 -3.58 0.87 25.32
CA ASN A 235 -2.21 1.04 25.84
C ASN A 235 -2.07 0.56 27.29
N SER A 236 -1.21 -0.43 27.52
CA SER A 236 -0.71 -0.76 28.86
C SER A 236 0.61 -0.02 29.12
N PRO A 237 0.69 0.90 30.10
CA PRO A 237 1.94 1.59 30.42
C PRO A 237 2.89 0.65 31.19
N GLN A 238 4.12 0.48 30.70
CA GLN A 238 5.15 -0.30 31.40
C GLN A 238 5.53 0.35 32.75
N PRO A 239 5.69 -0.44 33.83
CA PRO A 239 6.18 0.08 35.10
C PRO A 239 7.71 0.30 35.07
N ASN A 240 8.11 1.51 35.43
CA ASN A 240 9.50 1.95 35.60
C ASN A 240 10.25 1.06 36.62
N GLN A 241 11.29 0.32 36.21
CA GLN A 241 12.24 -0.28 37.15
C GLN A 241 13.41 0.68 37.40
N LYS A 242 13.31 1.44 38.50
CA LYS A 242 14.46 2.11 39.11
C LYS A 242 15.10 1.23 40.19
N ALA A 243 16.43 1.30 40.22
CA ALA A 243 17.31 1.00 41.35
C ALA A 243 17.38 -0.45 41.88
N LYS A 244 18.55 -1.07 41.67
CA LYS A 244 19.31 -1.68 42.77
C LYS A 244 20.76 -1.22 42.70
N LYS A 245 21.25 -0.65 43.80
CA LYS A 245 22.67 -0.45 44.06
C LYS A 245 23.30 -1.81 44.33
N HIS A 246 24.53 -2.01 43.87
CA HIS A 246 25.63 -2.42 44.76
C HIS A 246 26.95 -1.84 44.25
#